data_AF-A0AAV9GP66-F1
#
_entry.id   AF-A0AAV9GP66-F1
#
_cell.length_a   1.000
_cell.length_b   1.000
_cell.length_c   1.000
_cell.angle_alpha   90.00
_cell.angle_beta   90.00
_cell.angle_gamma   90.00
#
_symmetry.space_group_name_H-M   'P 1'
#
loop_
_entity.id
_entity.type
_entity.pdbx_description
1 polymer ?
#
loop_
_entity_poly.entity_id
_entity_poly.type
_entity_poly.pdbx_seq_one_letter_code
_entity_poly.pdbx_strand_id
1 'polypeptide(L)'
;MAEALGVAASVFAVIQLADRVLTICRLCIESLKDCPQDLRTILIEISSTRALFDSLQFLQQHNPNSVKFLERLSGPNGAVTGCHIAVQELESLLPWHILTDTQNAKTKRQKAEIVLKMLAWPLKQTRARELLARISQHRNTINTTFSTEIWQDVQTIKQDVTQVQEVLTDSQRHTMLEWLEVDDPSPIHNISSGLVEDGTCDWLIETPEWSQWVNLDSRCLWIHGIPGSGKTVLAARLIEKIRQICAQPRDDRWVSVYYYCHHSRSKDESASFIRWIVSQLCRTAGKIPSCLRGIYQRGGEPTQVEILSCLQQLLEWFDIVFVTIDALDESRPTAPLLALQTLITDSRFSKIRLLATSRQYADIQQAMVGMSLPVSMAHPSVERDIALAVRKMIESNPRFKGWPLNFREEVIGILSRQSEGMFRLAICRLDVLKHAASVEEAVDVLYHLPHSLEDTYTRILTSIAQEDWPLVRHILQMLCFHYWLYDDWDHSRLSHTLILDTYAARSGRTTYFYTLETLQEICGCLVAFSECEEGQSFLTFAHYTLREYLESSR
;
A
#
# COMPACT_ATOMS: atom_id res chain seq x y z
N MET A 1 42.91 17.00 13.86
CA MET A 1 43.22 18.09 14.80
C MET A 1 44.23 19.09 14.24
N ALA A 2 45.34 18.66 13.61
CA ALA A 2 46.32 19.58 13.02
C ALA A 2 45.76 20.47 11.89
N GLU A 3 44.85 19.94 11.07
CA GLU A 3 44.29 20.65 9.90
C GLU A 3 43.28 21.75 10.30
N ALA A 4 42.38 21.46 11.25
CA ALA A 4 41.45 22.46 11.80
C ALA A 4 42.15 23.65 12.48
N LEU A 5 43.32 23.42 13.09
CA LEU A 5 44.17 24.47 13.65
C LEU A 5 44.80 25.35 12.55
N GLY A 6 45.17 24.76 11.41
CA GLY A 6 45.72 25.49 10.26
C GLY A 6 44.71 26.47 9.63
N VAL A 7 43.45 26.07 9.55
CA VAL A 7 42.35 26.91 9.07
C VAL A 7 42.07 28.08 10.03
N ALA A 8 42.00 27.81 11.34
CA ALA A 8 41.82 28.85 12.35
C ALA A 8 42.94 29.91 12.31
N ALA A 9 44.18 29.44 12.15
CA ALA A 9 45.34 30.31 12.04
C ALA A 9 45.28 31.18 10.77
N SER A 10 44.79 30.63 9.65
CA SER A 10 44.69 31.35 8.37
C SER A 10 43.63 32.46 8.42
N VAL A 11 42.44 32.17 8.95
CA VAL A 11 41.36 33.16 9.18
C VAL A 11 41.85 34.27 10.11
N PHE A 12 42.48 33.89 11.23
CA PHE A 12 43.00 34.84 12.20
C PHE A 12 44.11 35.73 11.62
N ALA A 13 44.99 35.18 10.79
CA ALA A 13 46.05 35.95 10.14
C ALA A 13 45.50 37.03 9.20
N VAL A 14 44.41 36.76 8.47
CA VAL A 14 43.75 37.78 7.63
C VAL A 14 43.13 38.88 8.48
N ILE A 15 42.49 38.54 9.61
CA ILE A 15 41.91 39.54 10.54
C ILE A 15 43.00 40.47 11.07
N GLN A 16 44.14 39.93 11.51
CA GLN A 16 45.26 40.72 12.00
C GLN A 16 45.85 41.65 10.94
N LEU A 17 46.03 41.17 9.71
CA LEU A 17 46.50 42.01 8.60
C LEU A 17 45.49 43.12 8.26
N ALA A 18 44.20 42.79 8.23
CA ALA A 18 43.14 43.77 7.98
C ALA A 18 43.13 44.86 9.06
N ASP A 19 43.30 44.51 10.35
CA ASP A 19 43.37 45.48 11.45
C ASP A 19 44.54 46.45 11.31
N ARG A 20 45.71 45.97 10.88
CA ARG A 20 46.88 46.82 10.61
C ARG A 20 46.61 47.78 9.47
N VAL A 21 46.10 47.27 8.34
CA VAL A 21 45.73 48.08 7.17
C VAL A 21 44.71 49.15 7.54
N LEU A 22 43.65 48.80 8.29
CA LEU A 22 42.63 49.74 8.75
C LEU A 22 43.22 50.84 9.65
N THR A 23 44.12 50.47 10.57
CA THR A 23 44.78 51.42 11.47
C THR A 23 45.62 52.43 10.68
N ILE A 24 46.41 51.94 9.71
CA ILE A 24 47.24 52.80 8.85
C ILE A 24 46.36 53.73 7.99
N CYS A 25 45.29 53.21 7.40
CA CYS A 25 44.36 54.02 6.61
C CYS A 25 43.70 55.12 7.44
N ARG A 26 43.25 54.84 8.67
CA ARG A 26 42.69 55.85 9.59
C ARG A 26 43.69 56.95 9.89
N LEU A 27 44.93 56.59 10.25
CA LEU A 27 46.00 57.57 10.54
C LEU A 27 46.34 58.45 9.34
N CYS A 28 46.36 57.87 8.13
CA CYS A 28 46.61 58.62 6.90
C CYS A 28 45.46 59.59 6.58
N ILE A 29 44.21 59.16 6.76
CA ILE A 29 43.02 60.00 6.53
C ILE A 29 42.97 61.17 7.53
N GLU A 30 43.33 60.95 8.79
CA GLU A 30 43.34 62.01 9.83
C GLU A 30 44.50 63.00 9.68
N SER A 31 45.59 62.60 9.03
CA SER A 31 46.82 63.39 8.92
C SER A 31 46.90 64.24 7.65
N LEU A 32 46.16 63.91 6.60
CA LEU A 32 46.17 64.59 5.30
C LEU A 32 44.97 65.52 5.13
N LYS A 33 45.21 66.77 4.70
CA LYS A 33 44.12 67.70 4.32
C LYS A 33 43.40 67.25 3.03
N ASP A 34 44.17 66.83 2.03
CA ASP A 34 43.66 66.31 0.75
C ASP A 34 44.00 64.82 0.63
N CYS A 35 43.12 63.97 1.15
CA CYS A 35 43.32 62.53 1.18
C CYS A 35 42.91 61.86 -0.16
N PRO A 36 43.77 61.00 -0.75
CA PRO A 36 43.40 60.22 -1.94
C PRO A 36 42.12 59.41 -1.72
N GLN A 37 41.21 59.47 -2.69
CA GLN A 37 39.93 58.75 -2.65
C GLN A 37 40.13 57.23 -2.47
N ASP A 38 41.21 56.67 -3.04
CA ASP A 38 41.51 55.25 -2.94
C ASP A 38 41.79 54.79 -1.49
N LEU A 39 42.33 55.66 -0.60
CA LEU A 39 42.52 55.29 0.82
C LEU A 39 41.18 55.08 1.54
N ARG A 40 40.15 55.85 1.18
CA ARG A 40 38.79 55.65 1.71
C ARG A 40 38.17 54.37 1.16
N THR A 41 38.39 54.08 -0.12
CA THR A 41 37.95 52.83 -0.74
C THR A 41 38.63 51.62 -0.10
N ILE A 42 39.95 51.69 0.17
CA ILE A 42 40.68 50.66 0.91
C ILE A 42 40.08 50.46 2.30
N LEU A 43 39.80 51.53 3.03
CA LEU A 43 39.19 51.44 4.36
C LEU A 43 37.85 50.69 4.34
N ILE A 44 36.97 50.98 3.36
CA ILE A 44 35.66 50.34 3.22
C ILE A 44 35.79 48.87 2.80
N GLU A 45 36.62 48.57 1.81
CA GLU A 45 36.78 47.20 1.31
C GLU A 45 37.48 46.29 2.32
N ILE A 46 38.46 46.81 3.07
CA ILE A 46 39.14 46.02 4.11
C ILE A 46 38.26 45.87 5.35
N SER A 47 37.45 46.88 5.73
CA SER A 47 36.53 46.74 6.86
C SER A 47 35.43 45.71 6.61
N SER A 48 34.87 45.70 5.40
CA SER A 48 33.91 44.67 5.00
C SER A 48 34.54 43.28 4.88
N THR A 49 35.78 43.19 4.38
CA THR A 49 36.55 41.93 4.37
C THR A 49 36.77 41.42 5.79
N ARG A 50 37.22 42.28 6.72
CA ARG A 50 37.40 41.91 8.14
C ARG A 50 36.11 41.40 8.78
N ALA A 51 34.98 42.07 8.55
CA ALA A 51 33.67 41.65 9.07
C ALA A 51 33.25 40.25 8.57
N LEU A 52 33.58 39.91 7.31
CA LEU A 52 33.38 38.56 6.77
C LEU A 52 34.21 37.55 7.56
N PHE A 53 35.49 37.84 7.79
CA PHE A 53 36.40 36.92 8.49
C PHE A 53 36.06 36.76 9.97
N ASP A 54 35.53 37.81 10.64
CA ASP A 54 34.94 37.69 11.98
C ASP A 54 33.75 36.70 11.98
N SER A 55 32.92 36.76 10.95
CA SER A 55 31.77 35.84 10.80
C SER A 55 32.24 34.39 10.59
N LEU A 56 33.30 34.17 9.82
CA LEU A 56 33.92 32.85 9.66
C LEU A 56 34.54 32.34 10.97
N GLN A 57 35.20 33.23 11.73
CA GLN A 57 35.78 32.88 13.03
C GLN A 57 34.70 32.46 14.03
N PHE A 58 33.56 33.18 14.05
CA PHE A 58 32.40 32.82 14.87
C PHE A 58 31.85 31.44 14.53
N LEU A 59 31.70 31.13 13.24
CA LEU A 59 31.20 29.83 12.77
C LEU A 59 32.13 28.68 13.15
N GLN A 60 33.44 28.90 13.05
CA GLN A 60 34.43 27.89 13.43
C GLN A 60 34.38 27.55 14.92
N GLN A 61 34.08 28.51 15.78
CA GLN A 61 33.97 28.30 17.23
C GLN A 61 32.69 27.57 17.63
N HIS A 62 31.60 27.81 16.91
CA HIS A 62 30.27 27.32 17.30
C HIS A 62 29.76 26.13 16.49
N ASN A 63 30.41 25.76 15.37
CA ASN A 63 29.94 24.68 14.51
C ASN A 63 31.07 23.73 14.05
N PRO A 64 31.28 22.58 14.74
CA PRO A 64 32.37 21.65 14.44
C PRO A 64 32.23 20.95 13.06
N ASN A 65 31.05 21.00 12.42
CA ASN A 65 30.84 20.45 11.09
C ASN A 65 31.34 21.39 9.96
N SER A 66 31.55 22.68 10.26
CA SER A 66 32.04 23.68 9.29
C SER A 66 33.52 23.51 8.90
N VAL A 67 34.25 22.59 9.54
CA VAL A 67 35.70 22.41 9.34
C VAL A 67 36.02 21.99 7.90
N LYS A 68 35.25 21.07 7.29
CA LYS A 68 35.49 20.62 5.90
C LYS A 68 35.25 21.72 4.86
N PHE A 69 34.28 22.61 5.12
CA PHE A 69 34.01 23.78 4.30
C PHE A 69 35.15 24.78 4.33
N LEU A 70 35.58 25.13 5.55
CA LEU A 70 36.64 26.10 5.76
C LEU A 70 38.00 25.58 5.26
N GLU A 71 38.22 24.27 5.28
CA GLU A 71 39.38 23.61 4.65
C GLU A 71 39.42 23.82 3.13
N ARG A 72 38.29 23.69 2.43
CA ARG A 72 38.20 23.94 0.98
C ARG A 72 38.53 25.40 0.64
N LEU A 73 38.09 26.34 1.48
CA LEU A 73 38.35 27.77 1.30
C LEU A 73 39.79 28.18 1.67
N SER A 74 40.44 27.44 2.58
CA SER A 74 41.78 27.74 3.12
C SER A 74 42.91 26.93 2.50
N GLY A 75 42.63 26.13 1.46
CA GLY A 75 43.66 25.39 0.73
C GLY A 75 44.74 26.29 0.11
N PRO A 76 45.83 25.72 -0.43
CA PRO A 76 46.96 26.47 -0.98
C PRO A 76 46.60 27.43 -2.13
N ASN A 77 45.49 27.17 -2.84
CA ASN A 77 44.91 28.05 -3.87
C ASN A 77 43.50 28.54 -3.48
N GLY A 78 43.14 28.45 -2.21
CA GLY A 78 41.82 28.79 -1.69
C GLY A 78 41.60 30.30 -1.59
N ALA A 79 40.33 30.71 -1.54
CA ALA A 79 39.95 32.12 -1.50
C ALA A 79 40.42 32.83 -0.21
N VAL A 80 40.55 32.11 0.92
CA VAL A 80 41.09 32.65 2.18
C VAL A 80 42.58 32.96 2.04
N THR A 81 43.35 32.02 1.48
CA THR A 81 44.78 32.19 1.21
C THR A 81 45.04 33.28 0.19
N GLY A 82 44.23 33.33 -0.89
CA GLY A 82 44.30 34.41 -1.88
C GLY A 82 43.98 35.79 -1.28
N CYS A 83 43.01 35.86 -0.36
CA CYS A 83 42.69 37.08 0.37
C CYS A 83 43.85 37.48 1.30
N HIS A 84 44.45 36.54 2.02
CA HIS A 84 45.62 36.78 2.87
C HIS A 84 46.78 37.41 2.10
N ILE A 85 47.17 36.80 0.97
CA ILE A 85 48.26 37.30 0.12
C ILE A 85 47.93 38.70 -0.41
N ALA A 86 46.71 38.92 -0.89
CA ALA A 86 46.32 40.21 -1.45
C ALA A 86 46.27 41.33 -0.40
N VAL A 87 45.81 41.03 0.82
CA VAL A 87 45.81 42.00 1.95
C VAL A 87 47.24 42.27 2.42
N GLN A 88 48.12 41.27 2.45
CA GLN A 88 49.53 41.44 2.79
C GLN A 88 50.29 42.28 1.76
N GLU A 89 50.06 42.03 0.46
CA GLU A 89 50.60 42.88 -0.60
C GLU A 89 50.07 44.32 -0.49
N LEU A 90 48.80 44.49 -0.12
CA LEU A 90 48.21 45.82 0.09
C LEU A 90 48.83 46.54 1.30
N GLU A 91 49.09 45.81 2.39
CA GLU A 91 49.81 46.34 3.56
C GLU A 91 51.21 46.84 3.18
N SER A 92 51.93 46.11 2.30
CA SER A 92 53.27 46.51 1.85
C SER A 92 53.31 47.81 1.04
N LEU A 93 52.19 48.17 0.38
CA LEU A 93 52.07 49.44 -0.33
C LEU A 93 51.89 50.62 0.63
N LEU A 94 51.33 50.35 1.81
CA LEU A 94 51.08 51.34 2.85
C LEU A 94 52.33 51.59 3.70
N PRO A 95 52.50 52.82 4.22
CA PRO A 95 53.66 53.18 5.03
C PRO A 95 53.53 52.63 6.47
N TRP A 96 53.58 51.30 6.62
CA TRP A 96 53.37 50.61 7.91
C TRP A 96 54.51 50.78 8.92
N HIS A 97 55.75 51.02 8.47
CA HIS A 97 56.93 51.26 9.33
C HIS A 97 56.79 52.49 10.26
N ILE A 98 55.77 53.31 10.07
CA ILE A 98 55.44 54.46 10.92
C ILE A 98 54.85 53.98 12.27
N LEU A 99 54.32 52.76 12.34
CA LEU A 99 53.77 52.15 13.56
C LEU A 99 54.81 51.41 14.41
N THR A 100 56.00 51.09 13.89
CA THR A 100 57.03 50.32 14.62
C THR A 100 57.94 51.17 15.51
N ASP A 101 58.00 52.49 15.28
CA ASP A 101 58.73 53.44 16.14
C ASP A 101 57.82 53.96 17.28
N THR A 102 57.38 53.06 18.16
CA THR A 102 56.56 53.40 19.34
C THR A 102 57.37 53.76 20.57
N GLN A 103 58.55 54.35 20.42
CA GLN A 103 59.32 54.89 21.54
C GLN A 103 59.76 56.33 21.22
N ASN A 104 58.94 57.28 21.68
CA ASN A 104 59.27 58.69 21.94
C ASN A 104 59.83 59.55 20.78
N ALA A 105 58.96 60.20 19.98
CA ALA A 105 59.12 61.62 19.58
C ALA A 105 58.04 62.15 18.59
N LYS A 106 57.37 63.25 18.99
CA LYS A 106 56.80 64.33 18.15
C LYS A 106 55.81 63.92 17.03
N THR A 107 54.51 63.98 17.34
CA THR A 107 53.35 63.92 16.42
C THR A 107 53.47 64.78 15.15
N LYS A 108 54.24 65.88 15.16
CA LYS A 108 54.49 66.71 13.96
C LYS A 108 55.45 66.05 12.96
N ARG A 109 56.47 65.31 13.43
CA ARG A 109 57.47 64.65 12.57
C ARG A 109 56.85 63.44 11.86
N GLN A 110 56.03 62.67 12.58
CA GLN A 110 55.25 61.57 12.01
C GLN A 110 54.26 62.04 10.93
N LYS A 111 53.50 63.12 11.19
CA LYS A 111 52.60 63.71 10.17
C LYS A 111 53.36 64.17 8.92
N ALA A 112 54.51 64.80 9.08
CA ALA A 112 55.33 65.24 7.95
C ALA A 112 55.87 64.05 7.13
N GLU A 113 56.25 62.95 7.78
CA GLU A 113 56.74 61.74 7.11
C GLU A 113 55.62 60.98 6.39
N ILE A 114 54.41 60.93 6.96
CA ILE A 114 53.21 60.43 6.29
C ILE A 114 52.95 61.24 5.02
N VAL A 115 52.94 62.58 5.12
CA VAL A 115 52.75 63.48 3.98
C VAL A 115 53.81 63.23 2.90
N LEU A 116 55.08 63.12 3.28
CA LEU A 116 56.20 62.92 2.35
C LEU A 116 56.10 61.58 1.59
N LYS A 117 55.78 60.48 2.29
CA LYS A 117 55.62 59.16 1.66
C LYS A 117 54.34 59.05 0.82
N MET A 118 53.30 59.81 1.19
CA MET A 118 52.04 59.87 0.45
C MET A 118 52.15 60.66 -0.86
N LEU A 119 53.19 61.48 -1.06
CA LEU A 119 53.50 62.08 -2.36
C LEU A 119 53.82 61.04 -3.45
N ALA A 120 54.30 59.86 -3.07
CA ALA A 120 54.54 58.74 -3.98
C ALA A 120 53.29 57.86 -4.23
N TRP A 121 52.15 58.18 -3.60
CA TRP A 121 50.89 57.44 -3.76
C TRP A 121 50.37 57.33 -5.20
N PRO A 122 50.46 58.36 -6.06
CA PRO A 122 50.00 58.26 -7.45
C PRO A 122 50.67 57.14 -8.25
N LEU A 123 51.93 56.81 -7.93
CA LEU A 123 52.67 55.71 -8.57
C LEU A 123 52.23 54.33 -8.07
N LYS A 124 51.61 54.25 -6.89
CA LYS A 124 51.11 53.00 -6.27
C LYS A 124 49.60 52.78 -6.48
N GLN A 125 48.89 53.80 -6.97
CA GLN A 125 47.44 53.82 -7.08
C GLN A 125 46.88 52.69 -7.98
N THR A 126 47.51 52.43 -9.12
CA THR A 126 47.11 51.37 -10.05
C THR A 126 47.20 50.00 -9.39
N ARG A 127 48.31 49.72 -8.73
CA ARG A 127 48.52 48.45 -8.01
C ARG A 127 47.55 48.28 -6.83
N ALA A 128 47.27 49.34 -6.09
CA ALA A 128 46.30 49.29 -5.00
C ALA A 128 44.88 48.96 -5.51
N ARG A 129 44.47 49.51 -6.65
CA ARG A 129 43.17 49.18 -7.28
C ARG A 129 43.10 47.74 -7.77
N GLU A 130 44.17 47.22 -8.36
CA GLU A 130 44.26 45.80 -8.74
C GLU A 130 44.10 44.86 -7.53
N LEU A 131 44.78 45.18 -6.42
CA LEU A 131 44.69 44.40 -5.19
C LEU A 131 43.29 44.47 -4.56
N LEU A 132 42.64 45.64 -4.57
CA LEU A 132 41.25 45.76 -4.12
C LEU A 132 40.29 44.93 -4.96
N ALA A 133 40.46 44.89 -6.28
CA ALA A 133 39.66 44.05 -7.16
C ALA A 133 39.84 42.56 -6.83
N ARG A 134 41.08 42.13 -6.57
CA ARG A 134 41.39 40.75 -6.13
C ARG A 134 40.78 40.41 -4.78
N ILE A 135 40.88 41.31 -3.79
CA ILE A 135 40.27 41.12 -2.47
C ILE A 135 38.75 41.01 -2.58
N SER A 136 38.12 41.89 -3.38
CA SER A 136 36.68 41.84 -3.64
C SER A 136 36.25 40.54 -4.32
N GLN A 137 37.03 40.04 -5.29
CA GLN A 137 36.78 38.76 -5.95
C GLN A 137 36.84 37.58 -4.96
N HIS A 138 37.88 37.51 -4.11
CA HIS A 138 37.99 36.48 -3.09
C HIS A 138 36.86 36.57 -2.06
N ARG A 139 36.51 37.79 -1.61
CA ARG A 139 35.37 38.03 -0.72
C ARG A 139 34.06 37.52 -1.31
N ASN A 140 33.79 37.81 -2.59
CA ASN A 140 32.60 37.34 -3.29
C ASN A 140 32.58 35.81 -3.44
N THR A 141 33.74 35.20 -3.69
CA THR A 141 33.90 33.74 -3.75
C THR A 141 33.57 33.10 -2.40
N ILE A 142 34.05 33.68 -1.30
CA ILE A 142 33.77 33.19 0.04
C ILE A 142 32.26 33.33 0.36
N ASN A 143 31.66 34.49 0.09
CA ASN A 143 30.22 34.73 0.33
C ASN A 143 29.31 33.80 -0.49
N THR A 144 29.63 33.57 -1.76
CA THR A 144 28.83 32.68 -2.62
C THR A 144 28.92 31.24 -2.15
N THR A 145 30.13 30.76 -1.86
CA THR A 145 30.33 29.39 -1.35
C THR A 145 29.65 29.20 0.01
N PHE A 146 29.73 30.19 0.90
CA PHE A 146 29.04 30.18 2.19
C PHE A 146 27.52 30.13 2.01
N SER A 147 26.96 30.93 1.10
CA SER A 147 25.52 30.94 0.82
C SER A 147 25.05 29.61 0.23
N THR A 148 25.87 28.94 -0.59
CA THR A 148 25.52 27.63 -1.15
C THR A 148 25.48 26.53 -0.10
N GLU A 149 26.35 26.58 0.91
CA GLU A 149 26.32 25.59 1.99
C GLU A 149 25.16 25.79 2.94
N ILE A 150 24.87 27.03 3.35
CA ILE A 150 23.65 27.33 4.13
C ILE A 150 22.41 26.81 3.40
N TRP A 151 22.36 26.96 2.08
CA TRP A 151 21.25 26.45 1.28
C TRP A 151 21.15 24.93 1.32
N GLN A 152 22.27 24.20 1.29
CA GLN A 152 22.29 22.74 1.42
C GLN A 152 21.88 22.27 2.82
N ASP A 153 22.35 22.94 3.87
CA ASP A 153 21.97 22.64 5.26
C ASP A 153 20.48 22.89 5.48
N VAL A 154 19.94 23.99 4.96
CA VAL A 154 18.50 24.31 5.04
C VAL A 154 17.65 23.29 4.28
N GLN A 155 18.10 22.80 3.11
CA GLN A 155 17.43 21.73 2.39
C GLN A 155 17.44 20.41 3.18
N THR A 156 18.55 20.08 3.82
CA THR A 156 18.70 18.87 4.65
C THR A 156 17.78 18.96 5.88
N ILE A 157 17.77 20.09 6.58
CA ILE A 157 16.86 20.34 7.71
C ILE A 157 15.40 20.24 7.27
N LYS A 158 15.04 20.75 6.09
CA LYS A 158 13.68 20.63 5.55
C LYS A 158 13.30 19.15 5.31
N GLN A 159 14.24 18.32 4.85
CA GLN A 159 14.04 16.88 4.68
C GLN A 159 13.90 16.17 6.04
N ASP A 160 14.72 16.51 7.02
CA ASP A 160 14.66 15.92 8.36
C ASP A 160 13.36 16.33 9.10
N VAL A 161 12.95 17.60 9.00
CA VAL A 161 11.70 18.09 9.61
C VAL A 161 10.47 17.47 8.96
N THR A 162 10.50 17.21 7.65
CA THR A 162 9.40 16.49 6.98
C THR A 162 9.34 15.03 7.46
N GLN A 163 10.48 14.36 7.67
CA GLN A 163 10.51 13.01 8.28
C GLN A 163 10.04 12.99 9.75
N VAL A 164 10.32 14.02 10.55
CA VAL A 164 9.92 14.07 11.97
C VAL A 164 8.44 14.40 12.17
N GLN A 165 7.80 15.15 11.25
CA GLN A 165 6.34 15.36 11.26
C GLN A 165 5.52 14.15 10.75
N GLU A 166 6.18 13.05 10.36
CA GLU A 166 5.58 11.92 9.65
C GLU A 166 5.28 10.67 10.50
N VAL A 167 5.64 10.64 11.78
CA VAL A 167 5.20 9.53 12.65
C VAL A 167 3.77 9.79 13.11
N LEU A 168 2.80 9.39 12.27
CA LEU A 168 1.41 9.25 12.70
C LEU A 168 1.36 8.29 13.90
N THR A 169 0.59 8.63 14.93
CA THR A 169 0.34 7.69 16.02
C THR A 169 -0.39 6.45 15.48
N ASP A 170 -0.19 5.29 16.09
CA ASP A 170 -0.86 4.05 15.67
C ASP A 170 -2.38 4.20 15.63
N SER A 171 -2.95 4.98 16.56
CA SER A 171 -4.37 5.32 16.56
C SER A 171 -4.79 6.14 15.34
N GLN A 172 -4.02 7.17 14.94
CA GLN A 172 -4.32 7.94 13.73
C GLN A 172 -4.22 7.10 12.47
N ARG A 173 -3.24 6.19 12.41
CA ARG A 173 -3.11 5.25 11.29
C ARG A 173 -4.33 4.35 11.20
N HIS A 174 -4.77 3.81 12.33
CA HIS A 174 -5.94 2.93 12.39
C HIS A 174 -7.20 3.62 11.87
N THR A 175 -7.50 4.83 12.37
CA THR A 175 -8.68 5.59 11.93
C THR A 175 -8.66 5.93 10.44
N MET A 176 -7.48 6.23 9.87
CA MET A 176 -7.36 6.46 8.42
C MET A 176 -7.61 5.20 7.60
N LEU A 177 -7.21 4.02 8.11
CA LEU A 177 -7.39 2.75 7.41
C LEU A 177 -8.83 2.25 7.51
N GLU A 178 -9.47 2.43 8.67
CA GLU A 178 -10.91 2.20 8.84
C GLU A 178 -11.73 3.08 7.89
N TRP A 179 -11.33 4.34 7.70
CA TRP A 179 -11.98 5.24 6.74
C TRP A 179 -11.87 4.77 5.27
N LEU A 180 -10.82 4.03 4.91
CA LEU A 180 -10.69 3.43 3.58
C LEU A 180 -11.53 2.17 3.39
N GLU A 181 -11.81 1.45 4.47
CA GLU A 181 -12.47 0.14 4.45
C GLU A 181 -13.98 0.32 4.35
N VAL A 182 -14.49 0.21 3.11
CA VAL A 182 -15.93 0.17 2.83
C VAL A 182 -16.50 -1.22 3.07
N ASP A 183 -15.74 -2.25 2.69
CA ASP A 183 -16.14 -3.64 2.73
C ASP A 183 -15.01 -4.50 3.33
N ASP A 184 -15.34 -5.37 4.29
CA ASP A 184 -14.41 -6.39 4.80
C ASP A 184 -14.68 -7.75 4.14
N PRO A 185 -13.76 -8.26 3.29
CA PRO A 185 -13.84 -9.60 2.70
C PRO A 185 -13.45 -10.74 3.67
N SER A 186 -12.94 -10.45 4.87
CA SER A 186 -12.45 -11.47 5.82
C SER A 186 -13.50 -12.52 6.24
N PRO A 187 -14.80 -12.19 6.44
CA PRO A 187 -15.79 -13.19 6.83
C PRO A 187 -16.01 -14.24 5.73
N ILE A 188 -16.05 -13.81 4.45
CA ILE A 188 -16.19 -14.71 3.30
C ILE A 188 -14.98 -15.63 3.21
N HIS A 189 -13.78 -15.07 3.41
CA HIS A 189 -12.55 -15.84 3.41
C HIS A 189 -12.54 -16.93 4.49
N ASN A 190 -12.90 -16.58 5.73
CA ASN A 190 -12.91 -17.53 6.85
C ASN A 190 -13.88 -18.69 6.62
N ILE A 191 -15.10 -18.39 6.14
CA ILE A 191 -16.08 -19.42 5.79
C ILE A 191 -15.54 -20.30 4.65
N SER A 192 -15.04 -19.69 3.59
CA SER A 192 -14.56 -20.41 2.40
C SER A 192 -13.34 -21.28 2.69
N SER A 193 -12.43 -20.80 3.54
CA SER A 193 -11.26 -21.54 4.02
C SER A 193 -11.67 -22.74 4.87
N GLY A 194 -12.71 -22.60 5.70
CA GLY A 194 -13.28 -23.71 6.49
C GLY A 194 -13.95 -24.79 5.65
N LEU A 195 -14.33 -24.52 4.40
CA LEU A 195 -14.88 -25.50 3.46
C LEU A 195 -13.81 -26.24 2.65
N VAL A 196 -12.53 -25.83 2.76
CA VAL A 196 -11.44 -26.50 2.05
C VAL A 196 -11.17 -27.83 2.72
N GLU A 197 -11.26 -28.90 1.93
CA GLU A 197 -10.99 -30.24 2.41
C GLU A 197 -9.57 -30.68 2.07
N ASP A 198 -8.89 -31.35 3.01
CA ASP A 198 -7.57 -31.93 2.78
C ASP A 198 -7.52 -32.80 1.51
N GLY A 199 -6.53 -32.53 0.65
CA GLY A 199 -6.33 -33.24 -0.62
C GLY A 199 -7.19 -32.74 -1.79
N THR A 200 -8.00 -31.70 -1.60
CA THR A 200 -8.74 -31.01 -2.68
C THR A 200 -8.03 -29.73 -3.11
N CYS A 201 -8.38 -29.20 -4.28
CA CYS A 201 -7.88 -27.94 -4.84
C CYS A 201 -6.37 -27.89 -5.16
N ASP A 202 -5.60 -28.94 -4.83
CA ASP A 202 -4.15 -28.98 -5.05
C ASP A 202 -3.80 -29.17 -6.54
N TRP A 203 -4.71 -29.69 -7.36
CA TRP A 203 -4.48 -29.91 -8.80
C TRP A 203 -4.07 -28.65 -9.55
N LEU A 204 -4.56 -27.47 -9.15
CA LEU A 204 -4.21 -26.22 -9.82
C LEU A 204 -2.76 -25.84 -9.56
N ILE A 205 -2.23 -26.16 -8.38
CA ILE A 205 -0.85 -25.88 -7.99
C ILE A 205 0.14 -26.67 -8.88
N GLU A 206 -0.30 -27.81 -9.40
CA GLU A 206 0.49 -28.67 -10.30
C GLU A 206 0.45 -28.20 -11.77
N THR A 207 -0.33 -27.17 -12.10
CA THR A 207 -0.46 -26.68 -13.47
C THR A 207 0.74 -25.83 -13.92
N PRO A 208 1.08 -25.84 -15.23
CA PRO A 208 2.10 -24.95 -15.76
C PRO A 208 1.69 -23.47 -15.65
N GLU A 209 0.40 -23.14 -15.75
CA GLU A 209 -0.11 -21.78 -15.62
C GLU A 209 0.14 -21.21 -14.22
N TRP A 210 -0.11 -22.01 -13.17
CA TRP A 210 0.23 -21.63 -11.81
C TRP A 210 1.74 -21.40 -11.63
N SER A 211 2.55 -22.31 -12.16
CA SER A 211 4.01 -22.22 -12.07
C SER A 211 4.54 -20.95 -12.75
N GLN A 212 4.07 -20.64 -13.97
CA GLN A 212 4.42 -19.41 -14.69
C GLN A 212 4.01 -18.15 -13.91
N TRP A 213 2.82 -18.16 -13.32
CA TRP A 213 2.32 -17.01 -12.57
C TRP A 213 3.10 -16.77 -11.27
N VAL A 214 3.37 -17.83 -10.49
CA VAL A 214 4.16 -17.73 -9.23
C VAL A 214 5.62 -17.37 -9.52
N ASN A 215 6.20 -17.86 -10.62
CA ASN A 215 7.56 -17.50 -11.06
C ASN A 215 7.65 -16.12 -11.71
N LEU A 216 6.55 -15.35 -11.70
CA LEU A 216 6.46 -13.97 -12.15
C LEU A 216 6.55 -13.76 -13.66
N ASP A 217 6.42 -14.83 -14.46
CA ASP A 217 6.44 -14.81 -15.93
C ASP A 217 5.17 -14.19 -16.52
N SER A 218 4.04 -14.34 -15.82
CA SER A 218 2.77 -13.71 -16.16
C SER A 218 2.28 -12.80 -15.04
N ARG A 219 1.59 -11.71 -15.41
CA ARG A 219 0.99 -10.77 -14.45
C ARG A 219 -0.41 -11.18 -14.00
N CYS A 220 -1.10 -12.04 -14.74
CA CYS A 220 -2.49 -12.39 -14.45
C CYS A 220 -2.77 -13.88 -14.69
N LEU A 221 -3.42 -14.52 -13.72
CA LEU A 221 -3.96 -15.86 -13.79
C LEU A 221 -5.49 -15.77 -13.66
N TRP A 222 -6.23 -16.27 -14.64
CA TRP A 222 -7.68 -16.20 -14.67
C TRP A 222 -8.29 -17.59 -14.59
N ILE A 223 -9.00 -17.88 -13.50
CA ILE A 223 -9.68 -19.15 -13.27
C ILE A 223 -11.15 -19.00 -13.65
N HIS A 224 -11.61 -19.76 -14.63
CA HIS A 224 -13.00 -19.68 -15.10
C HIS A 224 -13.74 -21.02 -14.99
N GLY A 225 -15.02 -20.95 -14.66
CA GLY A 225 -15.85 -22.14 -14.50
C GLY A 225 -17.32 -21.85 -14.27
N ILE A 226 -18.14 -22.90 -14.37
CA ILE A 226 -19.59 -22.83 -14.14
C ILE A 226 -19.95 -22.45 -12.70
N PRO A 227 -21.15 -21.90 -12.45
CA PRO A 227 -21.72 -21.77 -11.10
C PRO A 227 -21.58 -23.04 -10.26
N GLY A 228 -21.22 -22.91 -8.98
CA GLY A 228 -21.13 -24.07 -8.08
C GLY A 228 -19.95 -25.02 -8.34
N SER A 229 -18.99 -24.66 -9.19
CA SER A 229 -17.79 -25.47 -9.47
C SER A 229 -16.69 -25.38 -8.39
N GLY A 230 -16.93 -24.66 -7.28
CA GLY A 230 -15.96 -24.55 -6.18
C GLY A 230 -14.88 -23.48 -6.34
N LYS A 231 -15.03 -22.50 -7.25
CA LYS A 231 -14.03 -21.43 -7.48
C LYS A 231 -13.66 -20.66 -6.21
N THR A 232 -14.63 -20.29 -5.38
CA THR A 232 -14.41 -19.54 -4.13
C THR A 232 -13.62 -20.33 -3.10
N VAL A 233 -13.89 -21.64 -2.96
CA VAL A 233 -13.14 -22.55 -2.09
C VAL A 233 -11.72 -22.74 -2.61
N LEU A 234 -11.56 -22.90 -3.93
CA LEU A 234 -10.27 -22.93 -4.60
C LEU A 234 -9.49 -21.62 -4.37
N ALA A 235 -10.11 -20.45 -4.53
CA ALA A 235 -9.48 -19.16 -4.27
C ALA A 235 -9.00 -19.05 -2.81
N ALA A 236 -9.80 -19.48 -1.83
CA ALA A 236 -9.39 -19.52 -0.43
C ALA A 236 -8.15 -20.40 -0.22
N ARG A 237 -8.10 -21.60 -0.82
CA ARG A 237 -6.93 -22.48 -0.77
C ARG A 237 -5.70 -21.83 -1.40
N LEU A 238 -5.85 -21.16 -2.54
CA LEU A 238 -4.74 -20.49 -3.23
C LEU A 238 -4.22 -19.28 -2.44
N ILE A 239 -5.10 -18.50 -1.80
CA ILE A 239 -4.71 -17.41 -0.90
C ILE A 239 -3.80 -17.92 0.22
N GLU A 240 -4.14 -19.04 0.86
CA GLU A 240 -3.30 -19.66 1.89
C GLU A 240 -1.94 -20.09 1.34
N LYS A 241 -1.91 -20.64 0.13
CA LYS A 241 -0.65 -21.00 -0.53
C LYS A 241 0.21 -19.79 -0.85
N ILE A 242 -0.38 -18.71 -1.33
CA ILE A 242 0.33 -17.45 -1.61
C ILE A 242 0.86 -16.84 -0.31
N ARG A 243 0.07 -16.83 0.77
CA ARG A 243 0.52 -16.40 2.10
C ARG A 243 1.74 -17.20 2.57
N GLN A 244 1.71 -18.52 2.39
CA GLN A 244 2.86 -19.38 2.70
C GLN A 244 4.10 -19.02 1.87
N ILE A 245 3.93 -18.74 0.57
CA ILE A 245 5.03 -18.31 -0.32
C ILE A 245 5.62 -16.98 0.15
N CYS A 246 4.77 -15.99 0.48
CA CYS A 246 5.20 -14.68 0.95
C CYS A 246 5.85 -14.73 2.35
N ALA A 247 5.49 -15.69 3.19
CA ALA A 247 6.05 -15.85 4.54
C ALA A 247 7.40 -16.59 4.59
N GLN A 248 7.88 -17.13 3.46
CA GLN A 248 9.18 -17.79 3.43
C GLN A 248 10.30 -16.80 3.77
N PRO A 249 11.32 -17.20 4.55
CA PRO A 249 12.44 -16.32 4.86
C PRO A 249 13.22 -15.98 3.59
N ARG A 250 12.95 -14.79 3.07
CA ARG A 250 13.54 -14.20 1.86
C ARG A 250 13.86 -12.73 2.16
N ASP A 251 14.83 -12.18 1.44
CA ASP A 251 15.10 -10.74 1.48
C ASP A 251 14.02 -9.92 0.74
N ASP A 252 13.24 -10.58 -0.13
CA ASP A 252 12.18 -9.93 -0.91
C ASP A 252 10.93 -9.67 -0.05
N ARG A 253 10.37 -8.46 -0.18
CA ARG A 253 9.14 -8.03 0.50
C ARG A 253 7.92 -8.39 -0.34
N TRP A 254 7.54 -9.66 -0.29
CA TRP A 254 6.34 -10.17 -0.95
C TRP A 254 5.12 -10.07 -0.02
N VAL A 255 3.97 -9.69 -0.55
CA VAL A 255 2.73 -9.57 0.22
C VAL A 255 1.55 -10.17 -0.54
N SER A 256 0.63 -10.77 0.21
CA SER A 256 -0.61 -11.34 -0.31
C SER A 256 -1.80 -10.52 0.16
N VAL A 257 -2.64 -10.11 -0.79
CA VAL A 257 -3.91 -9.42 -0.55
C VAL A 257 -5.00 -10.14 -1.31
N TYR A 258 -6.23 -10.12 -0.79
CA TYR A 258 -7.37 -10.78 -1.40
C TYR A 258 -8.62 -9.93 -1.27
N TYR A 259 -9.58 -10.11 -2.17
CA TYR A 259 -10.90 -9.50 -2.13
C TYR A 259 -11.93 -10.47 -2.71
N TYR A 260 -13.13 -10.49 -2.15
CA TYR A 260 -14.24 -11.32 -2.64
C TYR A 260 -15.33 -10.37 -3.15
N CYS A 261 -15.55 -10.36 -4.46
CA CYS A 261 -16.70 -9.70 -5.07
C CYS A 261 -17.97 -10.46 -4.67
N HIS A 262 -19.09 -9.75 -4.54
CA HIS A 262 -20.32 -10.38 -4.08
C HIS A 262 -21.56 -9.77 -4.72
N HIS A 263 -22.42 -10.62 -5.26
CA HIS A 263 -23.58 -10.22 -6.06
C HIS A 263 -24.62 -9.41 -5.26
N SER A 264 -24.61 -9.55 -3.94
CA SER A 264 -25.53 -8.80 -3.06
C SER A 264 -25.19 -7.33 -2.91
N ARG A 265 -24.07 -6.84 -3.44
CA ARG A 265 -23.68 -5.43 -3.30
C ARG A 265 -24.22 -4.54 -4.41
N SER A 266 -24.73 -5.13 -5.51
CA SER A 266 -25.36 -4.47 -6.67
C SER A 266 -24.69 -3.17 -7.16
N LYS A 267 -23.37 -3.03 -6.94
CA LYS A 267 -22.58 -1.82 -7.15
C LYS A 267 -21.24 -2.17 -7.79
N ASP A 268 -20.61 -1.16 -8.39
CA ASP A 268 -19.25 -1.25 -8.90
C ASP A 268 -18.28 -1.36 -7.72
N GLU A 269 -17.69 -2.54 -7.55
CA GLU A 269 -16.76 -2.82 -6.45
C GLU A 269 -15.33 -2.37 -6.77
N SER A 270 -15.09 -1.75 -7.94
CA SER A 270 -13.77 -1.25 -8.36
C SER A 270 -13.11 -0.39 -7.30
N ALA A 271 -13.84 0.62 -6.82
CA ALA A 271 -13.32 1.53 -5.82
C ALA A 271 -13.11 0.81 -4.48
N SER A 272 -14.06 -0.03 -4.06
CA SER A 272 -14.00 -0.80 -2.81
C SER A 272 -12.78 -1.72 -2.78
N PHE A 273 -12.55 -2.51 -3.82
CA PHE A 273 -11.43 -3.46 -3.79
C PHE A 273 -10.07 -2.75 -3.86
N ILE A 274 -9.93 -1.65 -4.63
CA ILE A 274 -8.64 -0.93 -4.68
C ILE A 274 -8.37 -0.26 -3.32
N ARG A 275 -9.40 0.33 -2.68
CA ARG A 275 -9.27 0.89 -1.33
C ARG A 275 -8.89 -0.17 -0.31
N TRP A 276 -9.51 -1.35 -0.39
CA TRP A 276 -9.14 -2.51 0.43
C TRP A 276 -7.67 -2.90 0.21
N ILE A 277 -7.21 -3.01 -1.03
CA ILE A 277 -5.81 -3.31 -1.34
C ILE A 277 -4.87 -2.26 -0.73
N VAL A 278 -5.18 -0.98 -0.92
CA VAL A 278 -4.41 0.13 -0.34
C VAL A 278 -4.37 0.03 1.19
N SER A 279 -5.50 -0.25 1.85
CA SER A 279 -5.55 -0.43 3.30
C SER A 279 -4.65 -1.59 3.75
N GLN A 280 -4.77 -2.77 3.14
CA GLN A 280 -4.00 -3.96 3.50
C GLN A 280 -2.49 -3.75 3.28
N LEU A 281 -2.08 -3.06 2.22
CA LEU A 281 -0.69 -2.72 1.97
C LEU A 281 -0.15 -1.73 3.02
N CYS A 282 -0.94 -0.72 3.41
CA CYS A 282 -0.56 0.19 4.49
C CYS A 282 -0.41 -0.54 5.84
N ARG A 283 -1.34 -1.43 6.17
CA ARG A 283 -1.30 -2.28 7.38
C ARG A 283 -0.03 -3.12 7.39
N THR A 284 0.28 -3.78 6.27
CA THR A 284 1.46 -4.63 6.13
C THR A 284 2.76 -3.85 6.23
N ALA A 285 2.85 -2.69 5.58
CA ALA A 285 4.05 -1.84 5.62
C ALA A 285 4.23 -1.10 6.96
N GLY A 286 3.18 -1.01 7.76
CA GLY A 286 3.17 -0.19 8.97
C GLY A 286 3.27 1.31 8.68
N LYS A 287 2.93 1.78 7.47
CA LYS A 287 3.12 3.17 7.02
C LYS A 287 1.93 3.64 6.18
N ILE A 288 1.72 4.95 6.11
CA ILE A 288 0.69 5.60 5.29
C ILE A 288 1.37 6.56 4.32
N PRO A 289 1.10 6.48 3.00
CA PRO A 289 1.73 7.35 2.02
C PRO A 289 1.21 8.78 2.16
N SER A 290 2.05 9.77 1.87
CA SER A 290 1.72 11.19 2.03
C SER A 290 0.50 11.60 1.19
N CYS A 291 0.31 11.00 0.01
CA CYS A 291 -0.88 11.21 -0.81
C CYS A 291 -2.16 10.83 -0.07
N LEU A 292 -2.19 9.68 0.62
CA LEU A 292 -3.38 9.17 1.30
C LEU A 292 -3.72 10.04 2.51
N ARG A 293 -2.69 10.46 3.25
CA ARG A 293 -2.83 11.44 4.34
C ARG A 293 -3.40 12.76 3.84
N GLY A 294 -2.92 13.25 2.70
CA GLY A 294 -3.42 14.47 2.07
C GLY A 294 -4.90 14.37 1.67
N ILE A 295 -5.33 13.21 1.16
CA ILE A 295 -6.74 13.00 0.83
C ILE A 295 -7.60 12.98 2.10
N TYR A 296 -7.19 12.22 3.12
CA TYR A 296 -7.90 12.14 4.40
C TYR A 296 -8.06 13.52 5.05
N GLN A 297 -7.00 14.34 5.07
CA GLN A 297 -7.04 15.68 5.66
C GLN A 297 -8.00 16.65 4.95
N ARG A 298 -8.31 16.42 3.67
CA ARG A 298 -9.32 17.22 2.95
C ARG A 298 -10.75 16.85 3.34
N GLY A 299 -10.97 15.71 4.00
CA GLY A 299 -12.26 15.31 4.55
C GLY A 299 -13.32 14.92 3.50
N GLY A 300 -12.91 14.33 2.38
CA GLY A 300 -13.83 13.87 1.31
C GLY A 300 -13.48 12.49 0.76
N GLU A 301 -14.44 11.86 0.09
CA GLU A 301 -14.29 10.55 -0.53
C GLU A 301 -13.19 10.53 -1.60
N PRO A 302 -12.22 9.60 -1.54
CA PRO A 302 -11.13 9.55 -2.50
C PRO A 302 -11.64 9.04 -3.85
N THR A 303 -11.26 9.74 -4.92
CA THR A 303 -11.55 9.30 -6.28
C THR A 303 -10.72 8.07 -6.65
N GLN A 304 -11.16 7.28 -7.63
CA GLN A 304 -10.41 6.11 -8.09
C GLN A 304 -9.00 6.47 -8.59
N VAL A 305 -8.84 7.63 -9.26
CA VAL A 305 -7.54 8.13 -9.74
C VAL A 305 -6.59 8.42 -8.57
N GLU A 306 -7.11 9.03 -7.50
CA GLU A 306 -6.32 9.35 -6.31
C GLU A 306 -5.88 8.08 -5.56
N ILE A 307 -6.78 7.10 -5.43
CA ILE A 307 -6.44 5.81 -4.82
C ILE A 307 -5.41 5.06 -5.66
N LEU A 308 -5.55 5.03 -7.00
CA LEU A 308 -4.56 4.41 -7.89
C LEU A 308 -3.18 5.09 -7.81
N SER A 309 -3.15 6.42 -7.66
CA SER A 309 -1.90 7.17 -7.42
C SER A 309 -1.27 6.78 -6.08
N CYS A 310 -2.07 6.58 -5.03
CA CYS A 310 -1.57 6.09 -3.76
C CYS A 310 -1.10 4.64 -3.80
N LEU A 311 -1.81 3.77 -4.53
CA LEU A 311 -1.37 2.41 -4.78
C LEU A 311 0.01 2.40 -5.46
N GLN A 312 0.23 3.24 -6.48
CA GLN A 312 1.53 3.35 -7.14
C GLN A 312 2.66 3.67 -6.14
N GLN A 313 2.45 4.63 -5.23
CA GLN A 313 3.46 4.97 -4.22
C GLN A 313 3.70 3.83 -3.22
N LEU A 314 2.63 3.13 -2.83
CA LEU A 314 2.72 1.97 -1.92
C LEU A 314 3.50 0.82 -2.52
N LEU A 315 3.37 0.59 -3.82
CA LEU A 315 4.11 -0.47 -4.51
C LEU A 315 5.63 -0.27 -4.44
N GLU A 316 6.15 0.93 -4.14
CA GLU A 316 7.59 1.12 -3.92
C GLU A 316 8.10 0.50 -2.61
N TRP A 317 7.21 0.13 -1.70
CA TRP A 317 7.57 -0.48 -0.43
C TRP A 317 7.62 -2.01 -0.49
N PHE A 318 7.20 -2.59 -1.60
CA PHE A 318 7.15 -4.03 -1.82
C PHE A 318 7.90 -4.40 -3.10
N ASP A 319 8.34 -5.65 -3.17
CA ASP A 319 8.99 -6.17 -4.38
C ASP A 319 7.95 -6.82 -5.28
N ILE A 320 7.02 -7.60 -4.70
CA ILE A 320 5.88 -8.21 -5.38
C ILE A 320 4.63 -8.15 -4.50
N VAL A 321 3.48 -7.86 -5.12
CA VAL A 321 2.16 -7.85 -4.49
C VAL A 321 1.26 -8.83 -5.22
N PHE A 322 0.91 -9.94 -4.55
CA PHE A 322 -0.10 -10.86 -5.05
C PHE A 322 -1.49 -10.37 -4.64
N VAL A 323 -2.38 -10.23 -5.61
CA VAL A 323 -3.78 -9.79 -5.41
C VAL A 323 -4.70 -10.89 -5.92
N THR A 324 -5.53 -11.45 -5.04
CA THR A 324 -6.58 -12.40 -5.43
C THR A 324 -7.94 -11.73 -5.43
N ILE A 325 -8.71 -11.85 -6.51
CA ILE A 325 -10.08 -11.34 -6.62
C ILE A 325 -11.00 -12.50 -6.98
N ASP A 326 -11.85 -12.89 -6.05
CA ASP A 326 -12.83 -13.95 -6.27
C ASP A 326 -14.14 -13.39 -6.84
N ALA A 327 -14.78 -14.18 -7.71
CA ALA A 327 -16.12 -13.95 -8.26
C ALA A 327 -16.29 -12.60 -8.99
N LEU A 328 -15.33 -12.24 -9.85
CA LEU A 328 -15.31 -10.97 -10.58
C LEU A 328 -16.60 -10.69 -11.38
N ASP A 329 -17.31 -11.73 -11.83
CA ASP A 329 -18.59 -11.61 -12.53
C ASP A 329 -19.75 -11.12 -11.65
N GLU A 330 -19.59 -11.11 -10.34
CA GLU A 330 -20.63 -10.70 -9.39
C GLU A 330 -20.69 -9.18 -9.20
N SER A 331 -19.61 -8.45 -9.49
CA SER A 331 -19.59 -7.00 -9.41
C SER A 331 -20.24 -6.36 -10.65
N ARG A 332 -21.13 -5.38 -10.45
CA ARG A 332 -21.95 -4.79 -11.51
C ARG A 332 -22.05 -3.27 -11.40
N PRO A 333 -21.96 -2.51 -12.51
CA PRO A 333 -21.69 -2.95 -13.89
C PRO A 333 -20.24 -3.43 -14.06
N THR A 334 -19.86 -3.96 -15.22
CA THR A 334 -18.52 -4.51 -15.55
C THR A 334 -17.34 -3.53 -15.48
N ALA A 335 -17.52 -2.36 -14.86
CA ALA A 335 -16.47 -1.40 -14.54
C ALA A 335 -15.24 -1.98 -13.79
N PRO A 336 -15.35 -3.01 -12.94
CA PRO A 336 -14.19 -3.72 -12.37
C PRO A 336 -13.22 -4.25 -13.40
N LEU A 337 -13.70 -4.64 -14.59
CA LEU A 337 -12.83 -5.11 -15.66
C LEU A 337 -11.86 -4.02 -16.14
N LEU A 338 -12.31 -2.76 -16.21
CA LEU A 338 -11.45 -1.64 -16.61
C LEU A 338 -10.39 -1.33 -15.55
N ALA A 339 -10.78 -1.38 -14.27
CA ALA A 339 -9.84 -1.23 -13.16
C ALA A 339 -8.76 -2.32 -13.19
N LEU A 340 -9.15 -3.58 -13.42
CA LEU A 340 -8.21 -4.70 -13.51
C LEU A 340 -7.32 -4.64 -14.74
N GLN A 341 -7.88 -4.29 -15.89
CA GLN A 341 -7.08 -4.02 -17.09
C GLN A 341 -6.01 -2.99 -16.79
N THR A 342 -6.37 -1.88 -16.14
CA THR A 342 -5.41 -0.85 -15.73
C THR A 342 -4.31 -1.43 -14.82
N LEU A 343 -4.68 -2.23 -13.81
CA LEU A 343 -3.70 -2.86 -12.91
C LEU A 343 -2.77 -3.88 -13.60
N ILE A 344 -3.18 -4.47 -14.72
CA ILE A 344 -2.39 -5.46 -15.47
C ILE A 344 -1.56 -4.83 -16.60
N THR A 345 -2.13 -3.90 -17.37
CA THR A 345 -1.49 -3.35 -18.57
C THR A 345 -0.57 -2.18 -18.27
N ASP A 346 -0.87 -1.40 -17.24
CA ASP A 346 -0.07 -0.24 -16.90
C ASP A 346 1.26 -0.67 -16.23
N SER A 347 2.36 -0.07 -16.68
CA SER A 347 3.70 -0.34 -16.16
C SER A 347 3.89 0.15 -14.73
N ARG A 348 3.12 1.15 -14.30
CA ARG A 348 3.13 1.68 -12.93
C ARG A 348 2.77 0.61 -11.89
N PHE A 349 2.02 -0.41 -12.28
CA PHE A 349 1.57 -1.49 -11.41
C PHE A 349 2.33 -2.81 -11.65
N SER A 350 3.50 -2.78 -12.30
CA SER A 350 4.28 -3.95 -12.74
C SER A 350 4.62 -4.98 -11.65
N LYS A 351 4.61 -4.56 -10.38
CA LYS A 351 4.84 -5.41 -9.20
C LYS A 351 3.59 -6.21 -8.77
N ILE A 352 2.42 -5.91 -9.33
CA ILE A 352 1.18 -6.63 -9.05
C ILE A 352 1.13 -7.93 -9.84
N ARG A 353 0.76 -9.01 -9.16
CA ARG A 353 0.39 -10.31 -9.73
C ARG A 353 -1.06 -10.59 -9.37
N LEU A 354 -1.94 -10.57 -10.36
CA LEU A 354 -3.37 -10.75 -10.16
C LEU A 354 -3.78 -12.21 -10.36
N LEU A 355 -4.57 -12.74 -9.45
CA LEU A 355 -5.35 -13.95 -9.61
C LEU A 355 -6.82 -13.55 -9.59
N ALA A 356 -7.58 -13.91 -10.62
CA ALA A 356 -9.00 -13.60 -10.69
C ALA A 356 -9.81 -14.88 -10.92
N THR A 357 -10.95 -15.02 -10.24
CA THR A 357 -11.92 -16.08 -10.56
C THR A 357 -13.21 -15.46 -11.13
N SER A 358 -13.85 -16.15 -12.08
CA SER A 358 -15.16 -15.72 -12.58
C SER A 358 -15.93 -16.85 -13.29
N ARG A 359 -17.19 -16.58 -13.63
CA ARG A 359 -17.87 -17.30 -14.73
C ARG A 359 -17.25 -16.92 -16.07
N GLN A 360 -17.44 -17.79 -17.07
CA GLN A 360 -16.97 -17.58 -18.44
C GLN A 360 -17.98 -16.77 -19.25
N TYR A 361 -18.22 -15.51 -18.86
CA TYR A 361 -19.01 -14.58 -19.65
C TYR A 361 -18.18 -13.97 -20.79
N ALA A 362 -18.85 -13.64 -21.90
CA ALA A 362 -18.18 -13.22 -23.13
C ALA A 362 -17.41 -11.90 -22.97
N ASP A 363 -17.94 -10.96 -22.20
CA ASP A 363 -17.31 -9.69 -21.86
C ASP A 363 -16.04 -9.87 -21.01
N ILE A 364 -16.10 -10.72 -19.98
CA ILE A 364 -14.92 -11.06 -19.14
C ILE A 364 -13.89 -11.80 -19.97
N GLN A 365 -14.31 -12.78 -20.78
CA GLN A 365 -13.40 -13.52 -21.64
C GLN A 365 -12.68 -12.58 -22.60
N GLN A 366 -13.40 -11.71 -23.30
CA GLN A 366 -12.82 -10.70 -24.19
C GLN A 366 -11.85 -9.77 -23.44
N ALA A 367 -12.20 -9.38 -22.21
CA ALA A 367 -11.34 -8.56 -21.36
C ALA A 367 -10.13 -9.31 -20.79
N MET A 368 -10.06 -10.64 -20.86
CA MET A 368 -8.94 -11.45 -20.35
C MET A 368 -8.01 -11.95 -21.45
N VAL A 369 -8.51 -12.04 -22.71
CA VAL A 369 -7.71 -12.49 -23.86
C VAL A 369 -6.44 -11.65 -24.00
N GLY A 370 -5.29 -12.34 -24.06
CA GLY A 370 -3.98 -11.71 -24.29
C GLY A 370 -3.36 -11.05 -23.07
N MET A 371 -4.06 -11.02 -21.92
CA MET A 371 -3.56 -10.41 -20.69
C MET A 371 -3.41 -11.39 -19.53
N SER A 372 -4.08 -12.54 -19.57
CA SER A 372 -4.03 -13.56 -18.52
C SER A 372 -3.72 -14.97 -19.03
N LEU A 373 -3.24 -15.81 -18.13
CA LEU A 373 -3.18 -17.26 -18.30
C LEU A 373 -4.54 -17.86 -17.89
N PRO A 374 -5.32 -18.43 -18.82
CA PRO A 374 -6.62 -19.00 -18.50
C PRO A 374 -6.48 -20.41 -17.91
N VAL A 375 -7.17 -20.67 -16.81
CA VAL A 375 -7.30 -22.00 -16.20
C VAL A 375 -8.78 -22.35 -16.10
N SER A 376 -9.16 -23.48 -16.69
CA SER A 376 -10.54 -23.95 -16.69
C SER A 376 -10.83 -24.86 -15.51
N MET A 377 -11.97 -24.67 -14.86
CA MET A 377 -12.52 -25.62 -13.88
C MET A 377 -13.09 -26.89 -14.54
N ALA A 378 -13.11 -27.00 -15.87
CA ALA A 378 -13.43 -28.23 -16.58
C ALA A 378 -12.23 -29.21 -16.63
N HIS A 379 -11.48 -29.29 -15.54
CA HIS A 379 -10.28 -30.12 -15.42
C HIS A 379 -10.65 -31.50 -14.82
N PRO A 380 -10.09 -32.63 -15.30
CA PRO A 380 -10.43 -33.97 -14.80
C PRO A 380 -10.23 -34.14 -13.29
N SER A 381 -9.26 -33.46 -12.69
CA SER A 381 -9.02 -33.50 -11.24
C SER A 381 -10.17 -32.89 -10.42
N VAL A 382 -11.04 -32.06 -11.01
CA VAL A 382 -12.20 -31.52 -10.30
C VAL A 382 -13.20 -32.62 -9.98
N GLU A 383 -13.36 -33.63 -10.84
CA GLU A 383 -14.18 -34.82 -10.53
C GLU A 383 -13.62 -35.57 -9.30
N ARG A 384 -12.29 -35.68 -9.21
CA ARG A 384 -11.62 -36.29 -8.05
C ARG A 384 -11.87 -35.49 -6.77
N ASP A 385 -11.81 -34.17 -6.84
CA ASP A 385 -12.10 -33.31 -5.69
C ASP A 385 -13.57 -33.41 -5.25
N ILE A 386 -14.51 -33.49 -6.20
CA ILE A 386 -15.93 -33.75 -5.90
C ILE A 386 -16.08 -35.09 -5.19
N ALA A 387 -15.42 -36.15 -5.68
CA ALA A 387 -15.46 -37.47 -5.04
C ALA A 387 -14.93 -37.45 -3.60
N LEU A 388 -13.85 -36.71 -3.34
CA LEU A 388 -13.30 -36.52 -2.00
C LEU A 388 -14.27 -35.75 -1.09
N ALA A 389 -14.87 -34.67 -1.58
CA ALA A 389 -15.85 -33.90 -0.84
C ALA A 389 -17.09 -34.75 -0.48
N VAL A 390 -17.63 -35.51 -1.44
CA VAL A 390 -18.77 -36.42 -1.22
C VAL A 390 -18.41 -37.51 -0.21
N ARG A 391 -17.21 -38.10 -0.30
CA ARG A 391 -16.75 -39.11 0.67
C ARG A 391 -16.76 -38.53 2.09
N LYS A 392 -16.19 -37.35 2.30
CA LYS A 392 -16.17 -36.70 3.62
C LYS A 392 -17.56 -36.34 4.13
N MET A 393 -18.48 -35.92 3.26
CA MET A 393 -19.89 -35.70 3.63
C MET A 393 -20.58 -37.00 4.07
N ILE A 394 -20.29 -38.12 3.39
CA ILE A 394 -20.81 -39.45 3.75
C ILE A 394 -20.24 -39.91 5.10
N GLU A 395 -18.95 -39.70 5.35
CA GLU A 395 -18.28 -40.11 6.58
C GLU A 395 -18.69 -39.28 7.80
N SER A 396 -18.88 -37.97 7.62
CA SER A 396 -19.24 -37.05 8.70
C SER A 396 -20.70 -37.16 9.13
N ASN A 397 -21.62 -37.52 8.23
CA ASN A 397 -23.04 -37.56 8.52
C ASN A 397 -23.49 -38.95 9.06
N PRO A 398 -24.04 -39.02 10.29
CA PRO A 398 -24.46 -40.28 10.91
C PRO A 398 -25.46 -41.09 10.10
N ARG A 399 -26.30 -40.46 9.26
CA ARG A 399 -27.31 -41.18 8.45
C ARG A 399 -26.71 -42.17 7.47
N PHE A 400 -25.52 -41.88 6.96
CA PHE A 400 -24.86 -42.75 5.99
C PHE A 400 -23.99 -43.82 6.66
N LYS A 401 -23.82 -43.82 7.99
CA LYS A 401 -23.03 -44.84 8.72
C LYS A 401 -23.60 -46.25 8.57
N GLY A 402 -24.90 -46.38 8.31
CA GLY A 402 -25.55 -47.67 8.04
C GLY A 402 -25.34 -48.20 6.62
N TRP A 403 -24.85 -47.36 5.69
CA TRP A 403 -24.70 -47.78 4.30
C TRP A 403 -23.53 -48.76 4.12
N PRO A 404 -23.71 -49.85 3.36
CA PRO A 404 -22.63 -50.75 2.98
C PRO A 404 -21.48 -50.01 2.28
N LEU A 405 -20.23 -50.43 2.52
CA LEU A 405 -19.05 -49.77 1.96
C LEU A 405 -19.06 -49.75 0.43
N ASN A 406 -19.48 -50.85 -0.21
CA ASN A 406 -19.63 -50.94 -1.66
C ASN A 406 -20.64 -49.93 -2.21
N PHE A 407 -21.77 -49.75 -1.51
CA PHE A 407 -22.79 -48.79 -1.91
C PHE A 407 -22.29 -47.34 -1.78
N ARG A 408 -21.54 -47.03 -0.71
CA ARG A 408 -20.93 -45.70 -0.55
C ARG A 408 -19.99 -45.36 -1.70
N GLU A 409 -19.11 -46.28 -2.08
CA GLU A 409 -18.19 -46.07 -3.19
C GLU A 409 -18.91 -45.97 -4.54
N GLU A 410 -20.01 -46.72 -4.73
CA GLU A 410 -20.88 -46.57 -5.91
C GLU A 410 -21.53 -45.18 -5.97
N VAL A 411 -22.11 -44.71 -4.86
CA VAL A 411 -22.68 -43.35 -4.76
C VAL A 411 -21.61 -42.28 -5.03
N ILE A 412 -20.43 -42.40 -4.43
CA ILE A 412 -19.31 -41.46 -4.65
C ILE A 412 -18.96 -41.39 -6.13
N GLY A 413 -18.79 -42.54 -6.80
CA GLY A 413 -18.42 -42.58 -8.22
C GLY A 413 -19.51 -42.06 -9.15
N ILE A 414 -20.79 -42.34 -8.86
CA ILE A 414 -21.92 -41.85 -9.67
C ILE A 414 -22.07 -40.34 -9.49
N LEU A 415 -22.07 -39.85 -8.25
CA LEU A 415 -22.25 -38.43 -7.96
C LEU A 415 -21.07 -37.60 -8.48
N SER A 416 -19.83 -38.06 -8.37
CA SER A 416 -18.69 -37.32 -8.93
C SER A 416 -18.79 -37.18 -10.44
N ARG A 417 -19.07 -38.28 -11.15
CA ARG A 417 -19.15 -38.31 -12.61
C ARG A 417 -20.34 -37.52 -13.15
N GLN A 418 -21.53 -37.72 -12.58
CA GLN A 418 -22.75 -37.12 -13.11
C GLN A 418 -22.89 -35.64 -12.74
N SER A 419 -22.06 -35.10 -11.83
CA SER A 419 -22.14 -33.69 -11.43
C SER A 419 -21.42 -32.75 -12.38
N GLU A 420 -20.74 -33.26 -13.42
CA GLU A 420 -20.16 -32.46 -14.52
C GLU A 420 -19.31 -31.27 -14.03
N GLY A 421 -18.52 -31.47 -12.97
CA GLY A 421 -17.68 -30.44 -12.37
C GLY A 421 -18.39 -29.45 -11.43
N MET A 422 -19.66 -29.67 -11.11
CA MET A 422 -20.45 -28.84 -10.19
C MET A 422 -20.58 -29.49 -8.80
N PHE A 423 -19.79 -29.04 -7.82
CA PHE A 423 -19.89 -29.48 -6.42
C PHE A 423 -21.30 -29.31 -5.86
N ARG A 424 -21.96 -28.21 -6.22
CA ARG A 424 -23.32 -27.92 -5.74
C ARG A 424 -24.33 -29.00 -6.14
N LEU A 425 -24.22 -29.53 -7.35
CA LEU A 425 -25.09 -30.60 -7.83
C LEU A 425 -24.85 -31.91 -7.07
N ALA A 426 -23.58 -32.25 -6.80
CA ALA A 426 -23.22 -33.42 -6.00
C ALA A 426 -23.81 -33.34 -4.58
N ILE A 427 -23.70 -32.17 -3.93
CA ILE A 427 -24.26 -31.92 -2.59
C ILE A 427 -25.77 -32.09 -2.61
N CYS A 428 -26.47 -31.45 -3.56
CA CYS A 428 -27.92 -31.52 -3.64
C CYS A 428 -28.43 -32.94 -3.92
N ARG A 429 -27.75 -33.70 -4.79
CA ARG A 429 -28.12 -35.10 -5.08
C ARG A 429 -27.84 -36.03 -3.89
N LEU A 430 -26.75 -35.80 -3.15
CA LEU A 430 -26.49 -36.53 -1.91
C LEU A 430 -27.57 -36.25 -0.86
N ASP A 431 -28.06 -35.01 -0.78
CA ASP A 431 -29.15 -34.61 0.10
C ASP A 431 -30.47 -35.31 -0.28
N VAL A 432 -30.77 -35.46 -1.58
CA VAL A 432 -31.92 -36.27 -2.05
C VAL A 432 -31.82 -37.72 -1.57
N LEU A 433 -30.63 -38.33 -1.62
CA LEU A 433 -30.41 -39.71 -1.17
C LEU A 433 -30.53 -39.87 0.36
N LYS A 434 -30.32 -38.80 1.13
CA LYS A 434 -30.43 -38.79 2.61
C LYS A 434 -31.83 -39.15 3.11
N HIS A 435 -32.85 -38.98 2.27
CA HIS A 435 -34.25 -39.23 2.62
C HIS A 435 -34.73 -40.65 2.31
N ALA A 436 -33.92 -41.48 1.64
CA ALA A 436 -34.27 -42.87 1.38
C ALA A 436 -34.31 -43.69 2.68
N ALA A 437 -35.36 -44.48 2.88
CA ALA A 437 -35.60 -45.28 4.08
C ALA A 437 -34.85 -46.62 4.07
N SER A 438 -34.46 -47.12 2.89
CA SER A 438 -33.68 -48.35 2.73
C SER A 438 -32.58 -48.20 1.68
N VAL A 439 -31.63 -49.15 1.66
CA VAL A 439 -30.56 -49.18 0.64
C VAL A 439 -31.16 -49.44 -0.75
N GLU A 440 -32.19 -50.29 -0.84
CA GLU A 440 -32.88 -50.59 -2.10
C GLU A 440 -33.56 -49.34 -2.67
N GLU A 441 -34.22 -48.54 -1.81
CA GLU A 441 -34.79 -47.25 -2.20
C GLU A 441 -33.69 -46.25 -2.59
N ALA A 442 -32.59 -46.19 -1.84
CA ALA A 442 -31.47 -45.31 -2.17
C ALA A 442 -30.84 -45.68 -3.53
N VAL A 443 -30.76 -46.97 -3.86
CA VAL A 443 -30.32 -47.47 -5.17
C VAL A 443 -31.28 -47.03 -6.26
N ASP A 444 -32.59 -47.20 -6.08
CA ASP A 444 -33.59 -46.77 -7.06
C ASP A 444 -33.53 -45.26 -7.31
N VAL A 445 -33.44 -44.46 -6.25
CA VAL A 445 -33.29 -43.00 -6.34
C VAL A 445 -31.99 -42.63 -7.05
N LEU A 446 -30.88 -43.33 -6.78
CA LEU A 446 -29.57 -43.09 -7.40
C LEU A 446 -29.61 -43.26 -8.93
N TYR A 447 -30.35 -44.26 -9.44
CA TYR A 447 -30.55 -44.48 -10.88
C TYR A 447 -31.55 -43.51 -11.53
N HIS A 448 -32.41 -42.88 -10.72
CA HIS A 448 -33.42 -41.91 -11.15
C HIS A 448 -33.12 -40.47 -10.71
N LEU A 449 -31.83 -40.14 -10.51
CA LEU A 449 -31.42 -38.80 -10.12
C LEU A 449 -31.69 -37.77 -11.24
N PRO A 450 -32.16 -36.57 -10.90
CA PRO A 450 -32.39 -35.53 -11.88
C PRO A 450 -31.07 -35.09 -12.55
N HIS A 451 -31.10 -34.83 -13.86
CA HIS A 451 -29.90 -34.48 -14.63
C HIS A 451 -29.41 -33.06 -14.38
N SER A 452 -30.31 -32.08 -14.20
CA SER A 452 -29.95 -30.68 -14.00
C SER A 452 -30.03 -30.26 -12.52
N LEU A 453 -29.33 -29.17 -12.18
CA LEU A 453 -29.44 -28.56 -10.86
C LEU A 453 -30.86 -28.03 -10.59
N GLU A 454 -31.52 -27.48 -11.61
CA GLU A 454 -32.89 -26.99 -11.53
C GLU A 454 -33.87 -28.12 -11.20
N ASP A 455 -33.81 -29.23 -11.94
CA ASP A 455 -34.66 -30.40 -11.68
C ASP A 455 -34.36 -31.00 -10.29
N THR A 456 -33.10 -30.91 -9.84
CA THR A 456 -32.71 -31.33 -8.49
C THR A 456 -33.35 -30.43 -7.43
N TYR A 457 -33.39 -29.11 -7.63
CA TYR A 457 -34.14 -28.20 -6.74
C TYR A 457 -35.63 -28.49 -6.75
N THR A 458 -36.23 -28.71 -7.93
CA THR A 458 -37.63 -29.12 -8.04
C THR A 458 -37.87 -30.39 -7.23
N ARG A 459 -37.03 -31.41 -7.40
CA ARG A 459 -37.14 -32.69 -6.69
C ARG A 459 -37.06 -32.49 -5.17
N ILE A 460 -36.07 -31.75 -4.68
CA ILE A 460 -35.91 -31.44 -3.26
C ILE A 460 -37.16 -30.75 -2.73
N LEU A 461 -37.59 -29.66 -3.37
CA LEU A 461 -38.78 -28.90 -2.94
C LEU A 461 -40.05 -29.76 -2.93
N THR A 462 -40.21 -30.67 -3.90
CA THR A 462 -41.35 -31.60 -3.96
C THR A 462 -41.29 -32.74 -2.94
N SER A 463 -40.10 -33.09 -2.45
CA SER A 463 -39.91 -34.15 -1.44
C SER A 463 -40.19 -33.69 -0.01
N ILE A 464 -40.31 -32.38 0.21
CA ILE A 464 -40.62 -31.82 1.53
C ILE A 464 -42.03 -32.25 1.94
N ALA A 465 -42.17 -32.72 3.19
CA ALA A 465 -43.45 -33.16 3.72
C ALA A 465 -44.50 -32.04 3.62
N GLN A 466 -45.74 -32.40 3.29
CA GLN A 466 -46.84 -31.44 3.11
C GLN A 466 -47.08 -30.57 4.36
N GLU A 467 -46.77 -31.12 5.54
CA GLU A 467 -46.87 -30.44 6.83
C GLU A 467 -45.80 -29.36 7.02
N ASP A 468 -44.60 -29.57 6.50
CA ASP A 468 -43.44 -28.67 6.64
C ASP A 468 -43.33 -27.65 5.50
N TRP A 469 -43.96 -27.92 4.34
CA TRP A 469 -43.92 -27.04 3.18
C TRP A 469 -44.30 -25.57 3.48
N PRO A 470 -45.34 -25.26 4.28
CA PRO A 470 -45.68 -23.87 4.59
C PRO A 470 -44.56 -23.13 5.32
N LEU A 471 -43.80 -23.82 6.18
CA LEU A 471 -42.65 -23.25 6.88
C LEU A 471 -41.50 -23.01 5.92
N VAL A 472 -41.14 -23.99 5.10
CA VAL A 472 -40.04 -23.85 4.11
C VAL A 472 -40.34 -22.74 3.13
N ARG A 473 -41.58 -22.67 2.63
CA ARG A 473 -42.03 -21.58 1.78
C ARG A 473 -41.86 -20.23 2.47
N HIS A 474 -42.22 -20.13 3.76
CA HIS A 474 -42.05 -18.89 4.54
C HIS A 474 -40.56 -18.53 4.70
N ILE A 475 -39.69 -19.50 4.98
CA ILE A 475 -38.23 -19.31 5.06
C ILE A 475 -37.70 -18.73 3.73
N LEU A 476 -38.00 -19.41 2.61
CA LEU A 476 -37.51 -18.98 1.29
C LEU A 476 -38.06 -17.60 0.91
N GLN A 477 -39.32 -17.31 1.22
CA GLN A 477 -39.92 -15.99 0.98
C GLN A 477 -39.27 -14.90 1.83
N MET A 478 -39.01 -15.17 3.11
CA MET A 478 -38.32 -14.24 4.01
C MET A 478 -36.90 -13.98 3.53
N LEU A 479 -36.16 -15.00 3.11
CA LEU A 479 -34.82 -14.84 2.55
C LEU A 479 -34.83 -14.02 1.25
N CYS A 480 -35.75 -14.29 0.32
CA CYS A 480 -35.91 -13.48 -0.89
C CYS A 480 -36.27 -12.03 -0.57
N PHE A 481 -37.25 -11.81 0.32
CA PHE A 481 -37.72 -10.48 0.69
C PHE A 481 -36.63 -9.67 1.38
N HIS A 482 -35.94 -10.30 2.32
CA HIS A 482 -34.85 -9.69 3.07
C HIS A 482 -33.67 -9.30 2.18
N TYR A 483 -33.31 -10.20 1.25
CA TYR A 483 -32.33 -9.90 0.24
C TYR A 483 -32.74 -8.69 -0.61
N TRP A 484 -34.00 -8.67 -1.09
CA TRP A 484 -34.53 -7.56 -1.87
C TRP A 484 -34.55 -6.23 -1.11
N LEU A 485 -34.79 -6.27 0.21
CA LEU A 485 -34.92 -5.07 1.02
C LEU A 485 -33.57 -4.46 1.41
N TYR A 486 -32.53 -5.29 1.59
CA TYR A 486 -31.29 -4.83 2.22
C TYR A 486 -30.07 -4.69 1.30
N ASP A 487 -29.99 -5.30 0.11
CA ASP A 487 -28.95 -5.07 -0.94
C ASP A 487 -27.49 -4.85 -0.46
N ASP A 488 -27.14 -5.31 0.75
CA ASP A 488 -25.85 -5.13 1.41
C ASP A 488 -25.63 -6.27 2.41
N TRP A 489 -24.38 -6.75 2.46
CA TRP A 489 -23.95 -7.99 3.11
C TRP A 489 -24.25 -8.05 4.60
N ASP A 490 -24.09 -6.92 5.32
CA ASP A 490 -24.12 -6.88 6.79
C ASP A 490 -25.51 -7.20 7.36
N HIS A 491 -26.53 -7.13 6.52
CA HIS A 491 -27.87 -7.51 6.91
C HIS A 491 -28.36 -8.80 6.28
N SER A 492 -27.77 -9.37 5.23
CA SER A 492 -28.28 -10.57 4.50
C SER A 492 -28.57 -11.83 5.34
N ARG A 493 -28.11 -11.85 6.58
CA ARG A 493 -28.33 -12.89 7.58
C ARG A 493 -29.65 -12.65 8.29
N LEU A 494 -30.59 -13.58 8.14
CA LEU A 494 -31.88 -13.47 8.83
C LEU A 494 -31.91 -14.42 10.03
N SER A 495 -32.17 -13.86 11.22
CA SER A 495 -32.18 -14.65 12.45
C SER A 495 -33.21 -15.77 12.36
N HIS A 496 -32.80 -16.98 12.73
CA HIS A 496 -33.70 -18.13 12.84
C HIS A 496 -34.94 -17.83 13.69
N THR A 497 -34.75 -17.14 14.82
CA THR A 497 -35.85 -16.82 15.74
C THR A 497 -36.87 -15.89 15.09
N LEU A 498 -36.41 -14.89 14.33
CA LEU A 498 -37.28 -13.97 13.60
C LEU A 498 -38.12 -14.70 12.55
N ILE A 499 -37.56 -15.69 11.85
CA ILE A 499 -38.29 -16.52 10.89
C ILE A 499 -39.42 -17.27 11.60
N LEU A 500 -39.10 -17.94 12.71
CA LEU A 500 -40.09 -18.73 13.44
C LEU A 500 -41.18 -17.85 14.05
N ASP A 501 -40.82 -16.69 14.61
CA ASP A 501 -41.78 -15.74 15.20
C ASP A 501 -42.73 -15.18 14.14
N THR A 502 -42.19 -14.80 12.97
CA THR A 502 -43.02 -14.29 11.86
C THR A 502 -43.90 -15.39 11.27
N TYR A 503 -43.42 -16.63 11.21
CA TYR A 503 -44.23 -17.78 10.80
C TYR A 503 -45.35 -18.07 11.81
N ALA A 504 -45.05 -18.00 13.11
CA ALA A 504 -46.02 -18.16 14.18
C ALA A 504 -47.14 -17.12 14.12
N ALA A 505 -46.75 -15.84 13.96
CA ALA A 505 -47.70 -14.75 13.79
C ALA A 505 -48.60 -14.93 12.56
N ARG A 506 -48.03 -15.34 11.42
CA ARG A 506 -48.77 -15.53 10.16
C ARG A 506 -49.74 -16.72 10.22
N SER A 507 -49.34 -17.79 10.90
CA SER A 507 -50.13 -19.02 10.99
C SER A 507 -51.18 -19.01 12.10
N GLY A 508 -51.17 -18.00 12.98
CA GLY A 508 -52.09 -17.88 14.11
C GLY A 508 -51.88 -18.96 15.19
N ARG A 509 -50.71 -19.61 15.19
CA ARG A 509 -50.34 -20.66 16.16
C ARG A 509 -49.17 -20.17 17.01
N THR A 510 -49.27 -20.35 18.32
CA THR A 510 -48.33 -19.77 19.30
C THR A 510 -47.17 -20.67 19.68
N THR A 511 -47.21 -21.96 19.35
CA THR A 511 -46.18 -22.94 19.73
C THR A 511 -45.87 -23.89 18.58
N TYR A 512 -44.69 -23.74 17.99
CA TYR A 512 -44.07 -24.73 17.13
C TYR A 512 -42.88 -25.34 17.84
N PHE A 513 -42.63 -26.63 17.65
CA PHE A 513 -41.47 -27.34 18.21
C PHE A 513 -40.27 -27.37 17.24
N TYR A 514 -40.23 -26.46 16.27
CA TYR A 514 -39.11 -26.40 15.33
C TYR A 514 -37.85 -25.94 16.06
N THR A 515 -36.85 -26.82 16.12
CA THR A 515 -35.51 -26.45 16.57
C THR A 515 -34.63 -26.09 15.36
N LEU A 516 -33.46 -25.52 15.62
CA LEU A 516 -32.46 -25.27 14.59
C LEU A 516 -32.10 -26.56 13.84
N GLU A 517 -31.96 -27.67 14.57
CA GLU A 517 -31.69 -29.00 14.00
C GLU A 517 -32.83 -29.47 13.10
N THR A 518 -34.08 -29.22 13.49
CA THR A 518 -35.24 -29.54 12.65
C THR A 518 -35.23 -28.72 11.36
N LEU A 519 -34.88 -27.43 11.42
CA LEU A 519 -34.77 -26.61 10.21
C LEU A 519 -33.63 -27.06 9.30
N GLN A 520 -32.48 -27.42 9.88
CA GLN A 520 -31.35 -27.99 9.12
C GLN A 520 -31.74 -29.28 8.42
N GLU A 521 -32.57 -30.10 9.07
CA GLU A 521 -33.05 -31.35 8.48
C GLU A 521 -34.06 -31.11 7.35
N ILE A 522 -35.04 -30.23 7.57
CA ILE A 522 -36.11 -29.94 6.60
C ILE A 522 -35.58 -29.16 5.39
N CYS A 523 -34.77 -28.12 5.63
CA CYS A 523 -34.27 -27.27 4.55
C CYS A 523 -33.08 -27.90 3.83
N GLY A 524 -32.39 -28.86 4.47
CA GLY A 524 -31.29 -29.60 3.89
C GLY A 524 -30.25 -28.70 3.21
N CYS A 525 -29.94 -29.01 1.97
CA CYS A 525 -28.98 -28.25 1.18
C CYS A 525 -29.50 -26.89 0.67
N LEU A 526 -30.75 -26.48 0.92
CA LEU A 526 -31.32 -25.22 0.40
C LEU A 526 -30.80 -23.98 1.15
N VAL A 527 -30.57 -24.10 2.45
CA VAL A 527 -30.26 -22.99 3.36
C VAL A 527 -28.96 -23.28 4.11
N ALA A 528 -28.11 -22.27 4.27
CA ALA A 528 -26.91 -22.35 5.10
C ALA A 528 -27.16 -21.67 6.44
N PHE A 529 -26.61 -22.28 7.49
CA PHE A 529 -26.71 -21.80 8.87
C PHE A 529 -25.34 -21.30 9.32
N SER A 530 -25.31 -20.10 9.89
CA SER A 530 -24.12 -19.52 10.48
C SER A 530 -24.37 -19.15 11.93
N GLU A 531 -23.48 -19.54 12.82
CA GLU A 531 -23.51 -19.15 14.24
C GLU A 531 -22.66 -17.90 14.47
N CYS A 532 -23.15 -16.97 15.29
CA CYS A 532 -22.38 -15.84 15.82
C CYS A 532 -21.86 -16.13 17.23
N GLU A 533 -20.84 -15.38 17.65
CA GLU A 533 -20.20 -15.48 18.98
C GLU A 533 -21.19 -15.29 20.16
N GLU A 534 -22.33 -14.62 19.93
CA GLU A 534 -23.39 -14.41 20.93
C GLU A 534 -24.42 -15.56 21.03
N GLY A 535 -24.20 -16.68 20.32
CA GLY A 535 -25.11 -17.84 20.32
C GLY A 535 -26.38 -17.64 19.49
N GLN A 536 -26.45 -16.60 18.66
CA GLN A 536 -27.52 -16.42 17.68
C GLN A 536 -27.18 -17.14 16.36
N SER A 537 -28.16 -17.87 15.82
CA SER A 537 -28.04 -18.56 14.54
C SER A 537 -28.78 -17.81 13.45
N PHE A 538 -28.11 -17.62 12.31
CA PHE A 538 -28.64 -16.93 11.14
C PHE A 538 -28.78 -17.88 9.95
N LEU A 539 -29.77 -17.60 9.12
CA LEU A 539 -30.07 -18.31 7.89
C LEU A 539 -29.73 -17.45 6.67
N THR A 540 -29.16 -18.09 5.65
CA THR A 540 -28.89 -17.53 4.32
C THR A 540 -29.17 -18.57 3.24
N PHE A 541 -29.31 -18.17 1.97
CA PHE A 541 -29.32 -19.15 0.88
C PHE A 541 -28.02 -19.94 0.88
N ALA A 542 -28.09 -21.27 0.79
CA ALA A 542 -26.87 -22.08 0.78
C ALA A 542 -26.01 -21.88 -0.48
N HIS A 543 -26.62 -21.39 -1.57
CA HIS A 543 -25.92 -20.94 -2.77
C HIS A 543 -26.84 -20.03 -3.59
N TYR A 544 -26.28 -19.02 -4.27
CA TYR A 544 -27.07 -18.08 -5.08
C TYR A 544 -27.85 -18.75 -6.23
N THR A 545 -27.41 -19.92 -6.70
CA THR A 545 -28.11 -20.67 -7.78
C THR A 545 -29.52 -21.07 -7.37
N LEU A 546 -29.78 -21.28 -6.08
CA LEU A 546 -31.14 -21.52 -5.59
C LEU A 546 -32.00 -20.26 -5.75
N ARG A 547 -31.42 -19.09 -5.49
CA ARG A 547 -32.10 -17.81 -5.71
C ARG A 547 -32.37 -17.56 -7.19
N GLU A 548 -31.38 -17.76 -8.07
CA GLU A 548 -31.58 -17.67 -9.52
C GLU A 548 -32.74 -18.59 -9.99
N TYR A 549 -32.83 -19.81 -9.43
CA TYR A 549 -33.95 -20.72 -9.69
C TYR A 549 -35.30 -20.16 -9.21
N LEU A 550 -35.37 -19.64 -7.98
CA LEU A 550 -36.61 -19.09 -7.39
C LEU A 550 -37.08 -17.79 -8.04
N GLU A 551 -36.17 -16.97 -8.56
CA GLU A 551 -36.47 -15.71 -9.25
C GLU A 551 -36.72 -15.89 -10.75
N SER A 552 -36.41 -17.07 -11.30
CA SER A 552 -36.65 -17.36 -12.71
C SER A 552 -38.15 -17.30 -13.02
N SER A 553 -38.49 -16.74 -14.18
CA SER A 553 -39.88 -16.54 -14.63
C SER A 553 -40.57 -17.84 -15.12
N ARG A 554 -40.14 -18.99 -14.61
CA ARG A 554 -40.51 -20.31 -15.14
C ARG A 554 -41.72 -20.92 -14.43
#